data_AF-A0A562V287-F1
#
_entry.id   AF-A0A562V287-F1
#
_cell.length_a   1.000
_cell.length_b   1.000
_cell.length_c   1.000
_cell.angle_alpha   90.00
_cell.angle_beta   90.00
_cell.angle_gamma   90.00
#
_symmetry.space_group_name_H-M   'P 1'
#
loop_
_entity.id
_entity.type
_entity.pdbx_description
1 polymer ?
#
loop_
_entity_poly.entity_id
_entity_poly.type
_entity_poly.pdbx_seq_one_letter_code
_entity_poly.pdbx_strand_id
1 'polypeptide(L)' 'MAGRHQHEWFVESAHHTSDGLVAYQRCECGHRRVAVATLRAESGREDPGPRFGTAA' A
#
# COMPACT_ATOMS: atom_id res chain seq x y z
N MET A 1 17.03 15.20 20.55
CA MET A 1 15.89 14.83 21.40
C MET A 1 14.73 14.45 20.49
N ALA A 2 14.37 13.17 20.41
CA ALA A 2 13.14 12.76 19.75
C ALA A 2 11.99 13.10 20.71
N GLY A 3 11.47 14.32 20.61
CA GLY A 3 10.25 14.69 21.33
C GLY A 3 9.15 13.72 20.93
N ARG A 4 8.35 13.25 21.88
CA ARG A 4 7.24 12.32 21.66
C ARG A 4 6.07 13.05 20.99
N HIS A 5 6.28 13.50 19.75
CA HIS A 5 5.27 14.07 18.88
C HIS A 5 4.77 13.00 17.92
N GLN A 6 3.58 13.21 17.35
CA GLN A 6 3.08 12.34 16.29
C GLN A 6 3.90 12.60 15.04
N HIS A 7 4.50 11.56 14.49
CA HIS A 7 5.28 11.69 13.28
C HIS A 7 4.35 11.79 12.07
N GLU A 8 4.36 12.95 11.42
CA GLU A 8 3.87 13.08 10.05
C GLU A 8 4.95 12.56 9.10
N TRP A 9 4.59 11.56 8.30
CA TRP A 9 5.52 10.85 7.43
C TRP A 9 5.33 11.27 5.98
N PHE A 10 6.41 11.79 5.38
CA PHE A 10 6.46 12.16 3.98
C PHE A 10 7.28 11.13 3.20
N VAL A 11 6.78 10.70 2.04
CA VAL A 11 7.49 9.75 1.17
C VAL A 11 8.56 10.52 0.40
N GLU A 12 9.83 10.19 0.66
CA GLU A 12 10.96 10.74 -0.10
C GLU A 12 11.17 9.96 -1.41
N SER A 13 10.99 8.63 -1.37
CA SER A 13 11.14 7.76 -2.52
C SER A 13 10.35 6.47 -2.35
N ALA A 14 9.82 5.96 -3.46
CA ALA A 14 9.09 4.71 -3.50
C ALA A 14 9.59 3.83 -4.64
N HIS A 15 9.80 2.55 -4.35
CA HIS A 15 10.34 1.57 -5.29
C HIS A 15 9.42 0.37 -5.35
N HIS A 16 9.01 0.02 -6.57
CA HIS A 16 8.37 -1.27 -6.84
C HIS A 16 9.44 -2.36 -6.81
N THR A 17 9.14 -3.42 -6.07
CA THR A 17 9.91 -4.66 -5.99
C THR A 17 8.98 -5.82 -6.34
N SER A 18 9.53 -7.00 -6.58
CA SER A 18 8.72 -8.18 -6.91
C SER A 18 7.77 -8.61 -5.78
N ASP A 19 8.09 -8.30 -4.53
CA ASP A 19 7.25 -8.60 -3.34
C ASP A 19 6.23 -7.49 -3.04
N GLY A 20 6.55 -6.26 -3.45
CA GLY A 20 5.63 -5.15 -3.46
C GLY A 20 6.28 -3.79 -3.42
N LEU A 21 5.62 -2.82 -2.79
CA LEU A 21 6.08 -1.45 -2.72
C LEU A 21 6.92 -1.22 -1.46
N VAL A 22 8.13 -0.69 -1.64
CA VAL A 22 8.99 -0.20 -0.56
C VAL A 22 9.03 1.33 -0.63
N ALA A 23 8.60 2.01 0.44
CA ALA A 23 8.59 3.47 0.54
C ALA A 23 9.49 3.95 1.69
N TYR A 24 10.49 4.75 1.34
CA TYR A 24 11.33 5.46 2.30
C TYR A 24 10.62 6.75 2.71
N GLN A 25 10.35 6.87 4.01
CA GLN A 25 9.65 8.02 4.57
C GLN A 25 10.51 8.75 5.60
N ARG A 26 10.31 10.05 5.65
CA ARG A 26 10.96 10.94 6.62
C ARG A 26 9.92 11.82 7.29
N CYS A 27 10.15 12.08 8.57
CA CYS A 27 9.44 13.09 9.33
C CYS A 27 10.28 14.37 9.37
N GLU A 28 9.63 15.53 9.45
CA GLU A 28 10.29 16.83 9.60
C GLU A 28 11.24 16.92 10.81
N CYS A 29 10.99 16.15 11.86
CA CYS A 29 11.88 16.03 13.01
C CYS A 29 13.20 15.31 12.74
N GLY A 30 13.39 14.77 11.53
CA GLY A 30 14.59 14.06 11.09
C GLY A 30 14.54 12.54 11.27
N HIS A 31 13.46 12.00 11.85
CA HIS A 31 13.26 10.55 11.93
C HIS A 31 12.98 9.97 10.55
N ARG A 32 13.47 8.75 10.29
CA ARG A 32 13.27 8.04 9.02
C ARG A 32 12.70 6.66 9.29
N ARG A 33 11.83 6.20 8.40
CA ARG A 33 11.28 4.84 8.44
C ARG A 33 11.12 4.27 7.04
N VAL A 34 11.03 2.95 6.96
CA VAL A 34 10.67 2.23 5.72
C VAL A 34 9.27 1.67 5.90
N ALA A 35 8.36 1.96 4.97
CA ALA A 35 7.09 1.25 4.87
C ALA A 35 7.15 0.25 3.74
N VAL A 36 6.66 -0.95 4.02
CA VAL A 36 6.50 -2.02 3.04
C VAL A 36 5.01 -2.29 2.89
N ALA A 37 4.52 -2.22 1.66
CA ALA A 37 3.21 -2.69 1.29
C ALA A 37 3.41 -3.87 0.34
N THR A 38 3.14 -5.07 0.84
CA THR A 38 3.12 -6.27 -0.01
C THR A 38 2.06 -6.05 -1.08
N LEU A 39 2.37 -6.41 -2.32
CA LEU A 39 1.34 -6.54 -3.35
C LEU A 39 0.46 -7.71 -2.89
N ARG A 40 -0.57 -7.43 -2.11
CA ARG A 40 -1.66 -8.39 -1.99
C ARG A 40 -2.17 -8.52 -3.41
N ALA A 41 -1.98 -9.70 -4.00
CA ALA A 41 -2.78 -10.10 -5.14
C ALA A 41 -4.22 -9.85 -4.70
N GLU A 42 -4.83 -8.81 -5.27
CA GLU A 42 -6.19 -8.42 -4.96
C GLU A 42 -7.04 -9.60 -5.40
N SER A 43 -7.34 -10.45 -4.42
CA SER A 43 -8.20 -11.61 -4.55
C SER A 43 -9.56 -11.10 -5.00
N GLY A 44 -9.91 -11.45 -6.24
CA GLY A 44 -11.28 -11.61 -6.71
C GLY A 44 -12.24 -10.46 -6.39
N ARG A 45 -12.24 -9.42 -7.23
CA ARG A 45 -13.57 -8.92 -7.65
C ARG A 45 -14.13 -10.00 -8.57
N GLU A 46 -14.82 -10.97 -7.98
CA GLU A 46 -15.60 -11.96 -8.72
C GLU A 46 -16.52 -11.18 -9.69
N ASP A 47 -16.26 -11.35 -10.97
CA ASP A 47 -17.20 -11.01 -12.03
C ASP A 47 -18.44 -11.88 -11.79
N PRO A 48 -19.62 -11.30 -11.49
CA PRO A 48 -20.84 -12.09 -11.53
C PRO A 48 -21.08 -12.42 -13.01
N GLY A 49 -20.56 -13.57 -13.42
CA GLY A 49 -20.59 -14.04 -14.80
C GLY A 49 -21.98 -13.91 -15.45
N PRO A 50 -22.03 -13.86 -16.79
CA PRO A 50 -23.24 -13.52 -17.53
C PRO A 50 -24.40 -14.44 -17.13
N ARG A 51 -25.50 -13.84 -16.66
CA ARG A 51 -26.75 -14.54 -16.36
C ARG A 51 -27.40 -14.95 -17.68
N PHE A 52 -27.12 -16.16 -18.16
CA PHE A 52 -27.91 -16.77 -19.22
C PHE A 52 -29.26 -17.19 -18.62
N GLY A 53 -30.28 -16.34 -18.78
CA GLY A 53 -31.65 -16.69 -18.46
C GLY A 53 -32.17 -17.71 -19.46
N THR A 54 -32.39 -18.95 -19.03
CA THR A 54 -33.23 -19.89 -19.77
C THR A 54 -34.68 -19.62 -19.39
N ALA A 55 -35.51 -19.27 -20.36
CA ALA A 55 -36.95 -19.44 -20.28
C ALA A 55 -37.43 -20.11 -21.57
N ALA A 56 -38.30 -21.10 -21.37
CA ALA A 56 -38.80 -22.09 -22.30
C ALA A 56 -39.87 -21.54 -23.26
#